data_AF-A0A327RIW4-F1
#
_entry.id   AF-A0A327RIW4-F1
#
_cell.length_a   1.000
_cell.length_b   1.000
_cell.length_c   1.000
_cell.angle_alpha   90.00
_cell.angle_beta   90.00
_cell.angle_gamma   90.00
#
_symmetry.space_group_name_H-M   'P 1'
#
loop_
_entity.id
_entity.type
_entity.pdbx_description
1 polymer ?
#
loop_
_entity_poly.entity_id
_entity_poly.type
_entity_poly.pdbx_seq_one_letter_code
_entity_poly.pdbx_strand_id
1 'polypeptide(L)'
;MFLKIAFFSITKFGKALLFSTLLMCSLFSYAQTDIFEVSRNGTLEDIEAIYKQDQQSINKKNDQGYTPLTLACYNGNVAVANFLAGKVDDINGNSNYGTPLMAAVYKGYTKIVAILLQHDANPNIQDKQGGTAMHYAVLFKKYDIIKLLVDADADFNIKNNANKSALDFAISYKDETLNELLNLK
;
A
#
# COMPACT_ATOMS: atom_id res chain seq x y z
N MET A 1 58.71 -40.24 -13.23
CA MET A 1 58.63 -40.00 -14.68
C MET A 1 57.17 -39.71 -15.02
N PHE A 2 56.89 -38.43 -15.33
CA PHE A 2 55.66 -37.85 -15.88
C PHE A 2 54.32 -37.98 -15.13
N LEU A 3 54.21 -37.18 -14.06
CA LEU A 3 53.00 -36.40 -13.77
C LEU A 3 53.03 -35.16 -14.68
N LYS A 4 52.28 -35.16 -15.79
CA LYS A 4 51.98 -33.97 -16.62
C LYS A 4 50.82 -34.34 -17.54
N ILE A 5 49.90 -33.39 -17.77
CA ILE A 5 48.57 -33.54 -18.39
C ILE A 5 47.56 -33.98 -17.29
N ALA A 6 46.73 -33.13 -16.70
CA ALA A 6 45.94 -32.05 -17.26
C ALA A 6 45.67 -30.98 -16.19
N PHE A 7 46.36 -29.84 -16.25
CA PHE A 7 46.08 -28.68 -15.39
C PHE A 7 45.54 -27.47 -16.18
N PHE A 8 45.15 -27.66 -17.44
CA PHE A 8 44.85 -26.55 -18.34
C PHE A 8 43.39 -26.41 -18.80
N SER A 9 42.41 -27.02 -18.12
CA SER A 9 40.99 -26.86 -18.52
C SER A 9 39.98 -26.72 -17.37
N ILE A 10 40.38 -26.20 -16.20
CA ILE A 10 39.44 -26.02 -15.08
C ILE A 10 39.15 -24.53 -14.79
N THR A 11 39.98 -23.59 -15.25
CA THR A 11 39.83 -22.17 -14.90
C THR A 11 38.81 -21.40 -15.74
N LYS A 12 38.41 -21.90 -16.92
CA LYS A 12 37.44 -21.23 -17.81
C LYS A 12 35.98 -21.68 -17.60
N PHE A 13 35.76 -22.92 -17.15
CA PHE A 13 34.42 -23.46 -16.87
C PHE A 13 33.94 -23.15 -15.43
N GLY A 14 34.85 -23.07 -14.45
CA GLY A 14 34.48 -22.81 -13.06
C GLY A 14 33.85 -21.43 -12.83
N LYS A 15 34.33 -20.38 -13.53
CA LYS A 15 33.76 -19.03 -13.39
C LYS A 15 32.38 -18.89 -14.04
N ALA A 16 32.13 -19.58 -15.16
CA ALA A 16 30.82 -19.57 -15.82
C ALA A 16 29.78 -20.35 -14.99
N LEU A 17 30.18 -21.47 -14.39
CA LEU A 17 29.30 -22.24 -13.51
C LEU A 17 29.00 -21.48 -12.20
N LEU A 18 30.01 -20.86 -11.56
CA LEU A 18 29.83 -20.00 -10.39
C LEU A 18 29.01 -18.74 -10.67
N PHE A 19 29.17 -18.11 -11.84
CA PHE A 19 28.28 -17.02 -12.25
C PHE A 19 26.86 -17.52 -12.50
N SER A 20 26.68 -18.70 -13.13
CA SER A 20 25.35 -19.27 -13.37
C SER A 20 24.65 -19.70 -12.08
N THR A 21 25.39 -20.17 -11.07
CA THR A 21 24.83 -20.60 -9.78
C THR A 21 24.66 -19.44 -8.81
N LEU A 22 25.51 -18.39 -8.82
CA LEU A 22 25.22 -17.14 -8.10
C LEU A 22 24.03 -16.42 -8.72
N LEU A 23 23.94 -16.36 -10.06
CA LEU A 23 22.81 -15.77 -10.76
C LEU A 23 21.54 -16.62 -10.54
N MET A 24 21.64 -17.95 -10.53
CA MET A 24 20.51 -18.81 -10.16
C MET A 24 20.14 -18.73 -8.69
N CYS A 25 21.07 -18.54 -7.74
CA CYS A 25 20.76 -18.35 -6.32
C CYS A 25 20.11 -16.99 -6.03
N SER A 26 20.56 -15.91 -6.69
CA SER A 26 19.87 -14.62 -6.59
C SER A 26 18.52 -14.64 -7.29
N LEU A 27 18.38 -15.35 -8.41
CA LEU A 27 17.10 -15.58 -9.06
C LEU A 27 16.17 -16.52 -8.25
N PHE A 28 16.70 -17.50 -7.51
CA PHE A 28 15.90 -18.40 -6.67
C PHE A 28 15.42 -17.75 -5.37
N SER A 29 16.19 -16.81 -4.79
CA SER A 29 15.69 -16.04 -3.63
C SER A 29 14.60 -15.05 -4.05
N TYR A 30 14.71 -14.47 -5.24
CA TYR A 30 13.68 -13.57 -5.80
C TYR A 30 12.42 -14.31 -6.26
N ALA A 31 12.55 -15.53 -6.80
CA ALA A 31 11.42 -16.34 -7.27
C ALA A 31 10.46 -16.85 -6.16
N GLN A 32 10.72 -16.54 -4.88
CA GLN A 32 9.88 -16.95 -3.74
C GLN A 32 9.42 -15.79 -2.85
N THR A 33 9.69 -14.53 -3.20
CA THR A 33 9.27 -13.45 -2.31
C THR A 33 7.77 -13.19 -2.48
N ASP A 34 7.01 -13.42 -1.40
CA ASP A 34 5.57 -13.26 -1.37
C ASP A 34 5.18 -11.79 -1.63
N ILE A 35 4.22 -11.55 -2.53
CA ILE A 35 3.73 -10.21 -2.85
C ILE A 35 3.29 -9.43 -1.61
N PHE A 36 2.73 -10.09 -0.60
CA PHE A 36 2.34 -9.47 0.64
C PHE A 36 3.55 -8.97 1.42
N GLU A 37 4.68 -9.68 1.40
CA GLU A 37 5.91 -9.22 2.05
C GLU A 37 6.54 -8.04 1.30
N VAL A 38 6.62 -8.14 -0.03
CA VAL A 38 7.07 -7.02 -0.88
C VAL A 38 6.20 -5.79 -0.68
N SER A 39 4.88 -5.97 -0.55
CA SER A 39 3.97 -4.85 -0.29
C SER A 39 4.25 -4.17 1.04
N ARG A 40 4.63 -4.92 2.08
CA ARG A 40 4.96 -4.34 3.38
C ARG A 40 6.25 -3.52 3.33
N ASN A 41 7.32 -4.14 2.84
CA ASN A 41 8.68 -3.65 3.09
C ASN A 41 9.61 -3.69 1.85
N GLY A 42 9.14 -4.21 0.72
CA GLY A 42 9.93 -4.38 -0.50
C GLY A 42 10.10 -3.10 -1.30
N THR A 43 10.87 -3.21 -2.38
CA THR A 43 11.20 -2.12 -3.30
C THR A 43 10.23 -2.05 -4.48
N LEU A 44 10.35 -0.99 -5.29
CA LEU A 44 9.59 -0.88 -6.55
C LEU A 44 10.00 -1.99 -7.52
N GLU A 45 11.30 -2.30 -7.57
CA GLU A 45 11.86 -3.35 -8.41
C GLU A 45 11.28 -4.72 -8.06
N ASP A 46 11.13 -5.02 -6.77
CA ASP A 46 10.54 -6.26 -6.28
C ASP A 46 9.08 -6.41 -6.74
N ILE A 47 8.25 -5.37 -6.57
CA ILE A 47 6.84 -5.45 -6.94
C ILE A 47 6.65 -5.51 -8.45
N GLU A 48 7.49 -4.81 -9.22
CA GLU A 48 7.48 -4.88 -10.68
C GLU A 48 7.89 -6.27 -11.18
N ALA A 49 8.88 -6.90 -10.55
CA ALA A 49 9.31 -8.25 -10.89
C ALA A 49 8.18 -9.26 -10.66
N ILE A 50 7.49 -9.18 -9.51
CA ILE A 50 6.33 -10.03 -9.20
C ILE A 50 5.20 -9.78 -10.20
N TYR A 51 4.87 -8.52 -10.49
CA TYR A 51 3.80 -8.18 -11.43
C TYR A 51 4.08 -8.68 -12.86
N LYS A 52 5.34 -8.64 -13.30
CA LYS A 52 5.76 -9.19 -14.61
C LYS A 52 5.59 -10.71 -14.68
N GLN A 53 5.73 -11.42 -13.56
CA GLN A 53 5.57 -12.88 -13.50
C GLN A 53 4.10 -13.30 -13.35
N ASP A 54 3.35 -12.65 -12.47
CA ASP A 54 1.94 -12.92 -12.18
C ASP A 54 1.18 -11.60 -11.96
N GLN A 55 0.52 -11.11 -13.01
CA GLN A 55 -0.28 -9.89 -12.93
C GLN A 55 -1.48 -10.02 -12.00
N GLN A 56 -2.01 -11.24 -11.79
CA GLN A 56 -3.17 -11.46 -10.94
C GLN A 56 -2.81 -11.42 -9.44
N SER A 57 -1.52 -11.53 -9.11
CA SER A 57 -1.04 -11.51 -7.73
C SER A 57 -1.43 -10.24 -6.99
N ILE A 58 -1.46 -9.07 -7.67
CA ILE A 58 -1.72 -7.77 -7.04
C ILE A 58 -3.14 -7.63 -6.48
N ASN A 59 -4.07 -8.46 -6.95
CA ASN A 59 -5.48 -8.46 -6.55
C ASN A 59 -5.80 -9.54 -5.50
N LYS A 60 -4.82 -10.39 -5.14
CA LYS A 60 -5.02 -11.46 -4.15
C LYS A 60 -5.33 -10.87 -2.78
N LYS A 61 -6.09 -11.63 -1.98
CA LYS A 61 -6.28 -11.36 -0.55
C LYS A 61 -5.57 -12.44 0.26
N ASN A 62 -4.88 -12.04 1.32
CA ASN A 62 -4.37 -13.00 2.29
C ASN A 62 -5.48 -13.49 3.24
N ASP A 63 -5.15 -14.39 4.16
CA ASP A 63 -6.11 -14.99 5.12
C ASP A 63 -6.81 -13.97 6.02
N GLN A 64 -6.23 -12.77 6.20
CA GLN A 64 -6.82 -11.69 6.98
C GLN A 64 -7.71 -10.77 6.11
N GLY A 65 -7.77 -11.01 4.80
CA GLY A 65 -8.53 -10.23 3.82
C GLY A 65 -7.81 -8.99 3.30
N TYR A 66 -6.51 -8.82 3.57
CA TYR A 66 -5.73 -7.69 3.07
C TYR A 66 -5.29 -7.92 1.62
N THR A 67 -5.39 -6.88 0.80
CA THR A 67 -4.75 -6.84 -0.52
C THR A 67 -3.30 -6.35 -0.40
N PRO A 68 -2.44 -6.62 -1.40
CA PRO A 68 -1.13 -5.99 -1.55
C PRO A 68 -1.17 -4.47 -1.34
N LEU A 69 -2.13 -3.79 -1.97
CA LEU A 69 -2.29 -2.35 -1.84
C LEU A 69 -2.62 -1.93 -0.39
N THR A 70 -3.52 -2.64 0.31
CA THR A 70 -3.81 -2.33 1.72
C THR A 70 -2.56 -2.46 2.59
N LEU A 71 -1.72 -3.47 2.37
CA LEU A 71 -0.48 -3.66 3.12
C LEU A 71 0.54 -2.54 2.83
N ALA A 72 0.72 -2.15 1.57
CA ALA A 72 1.61 -1.06 1.21
C ALA A 72 1.18 0.26 1.86
N CYS A 73 -0.13 0.55 1.82
CA CYS A 73 -0.71 1.73 2.47
C CYS A 73 -0.56 1.70 4.00
N TYR A 74 -0.77 0.55 4.63
CA TYR A 74 -0.66 0.41 6.08
C TYR A 74 0.79 0.50 6.59
N ASN A 75 1.76 0.03 5.80
CA ASN A 75 3.18 0.03 6.18
C ASN A 75 3.95 1.26 5.70
N GLY A 76 3.32 2.12 4.89
CA GLY A 76 3.94 3.36 4.44
C GLY A 76 4.87 3.18 3.25
N ASN A 77 4.74 2.07 2.51
CA ASN A 77 5.52 1.81 1.32
C ASN A 77 5.01 2.63 0.14
N VAL A 78 5.44 3.89 0.07
CA VAL A 78 4.96 4.87 -0.93
C VAL A 78 5.17 4.39 -2.36
N ALA A 79 6.34 3.82 -2.67
CA ALA A 79 6.67 3.42 -4.03
C ALA A 79 5.79 2.26 -4.50
N VAL A 80 5.63 1.25 -3.65
CA VAL A 80 4.77 0.10 -3.96
C VAL A 80 3.29 0.49 -3.97
N ALA A 81 2.85 1.34 -3.03
CA ALA A 81 1.48 1.84 -3.02
C ALA A 81 1.13 2.61 -4.31
N ASN A 82 2.03 3.47 -4.78
CA ASN A 82 1.86 4.19 -6.05
C ASN A 82 1.79 3.25 -7.26
N PHE A 83 2.71 2.29 -7.32
CA PHE A 83 2.71 1.30 -8.40
C PHE A 83 1.40 0.50 -8.44
N LEU A 84 0.97 0.00 -7.28
CA LEU A 84 -0.23 -0.81 -7.16
C LEU A 84 -1.51 0.00 -7.43
N ALA A 85 -1.61 1.24 -6.94
CA ALA A 85 -2.79 2.09 -7.13
C ALA A 85 -3.15 2.29 -8.60
N GLY A 86 -2.15 2.36 -9.49
CA GLY A 86 -2.36 2.48 -10.93
C GLY A 86 -2.58 1.16 -11.68
N LYS A 87 -2.64 0.01 -10.98
CA LYS A 87 -2.63 -1.33 -11.59
C LYS A 87 -3.69 -2.30 -11.08
N VAL A 88 -4.14 -2.13 -9.83
CA VAL A 88 -5.17 -3.00 -9.25
C VAL A 88 -6.51 -2.82 -9.95
N ASP A 89 -7.33 -3.87 -9.98
CA ASP A 89 -8.66 -3.83 -10.56
C ASP A 89 -9.64 -3.05 -9.66
N ASP A 90 -9.40 -3.08 -8.35
CA ASP A 90 -10.20 -2.40 -7.32
C ASP A 90 -9.30 -1.68 -6.31
N ILE A 91 -9.11 -0.37 -6.50
CA ILE A 91 -8.37 0.49 -5.57
C ILE A 91 -9.05 0.60 -4.19
N ASN A 92 -10.36 0.33 -4.16
CA ASN A 92 -11.18 0.43 -2.98
C ASN A 92 -11.29 -0.88 -2.19
N GLY A 93 -10.56 -1.92 -2.61
CA GLY A 93 -10.62 -3.28 -2.08
C GLY A 93 -10.71 -3.31 -0.56
N ASN A 94 -11.92 -3.48 -0.04
CA ASN A 94 -12.21 -3.36 1.37
C ASN A 94 -11.77 -4.65 2.09
N SER A 95 -11.02 -4.48 3.16
CA SER A 95 -10.56 -5.56 4.03
C SER A 95 -11.37 -5.60 5.32
N ASN A 96 -11.03 -6.49 6.24
CA ASN A 96 -11.60 -6.45 7.59
C ASN A 96 -11.30 -5.15 8.36
N TYR A 97 -10.36 -4.34 7.86
CA TYR A 97 -9.82 -3.14 8.50
C TYR A 97 -10.06 -1.87 7.67
N GLY A 98 -10.98 -1.92 6.69
CA GLY A 98 -11.30 -0.80 5.81
C GLY A 98 -10.57 -0.86 4.47
N THR A 99 -10.71 0.23 3.70
CA THR A 99 -10.09 0.41 2.37
C THR A 99 -8.60 0.76 2.50
N PRO A 100 -7.81 0.64 1.41
CA PRO A 100 -6.42 1.11 1.42
C PRO A 100 -6.28 2.58 1.81
N LEU A 101 -7.24 3.43 1.43
CA LEU A 101 -7.29 4.84 1.81
C LEU A 101 -7.46 4.99 3.33
N MET A 102 -8.37 4.26 3.97
CA MET A 102 -8.52 4.29 5.43
C MET A 102 -7.25 3.85 6.15
N ALA A 103 -6.55 2.83 5.64
CA ALA A 103 -5.28 2.38 6.21
C ALA A 103 -4.22 3.49 6.18
N ALA A 104 -4.07 4.19 5.05
CA ALA A 104 -3.15 5.32 4.92
C ALA A 104 -3.53 6.50 5.84
N VAL A 105 -4.84 6.80 5.95
CA VAL A 105 -5.36 7.85 6.83
C VAL A 105 -5.10 7.53 8.31
N TYR A 106 -5.41 6.30 8.73
CA TYR A 106 -5.18 5.82 10.10
C TYR A 106 -3.71 6.00 10.52
N LYS A 107 -2.78 5.71 9.60
CA LYS A 107 -1.34 5.88 9.82
C LYS A 107 -0.84 7.31 9.68
N GLY A 108 -1.63 8.19 9.06
CA GLY A 108 -1.23 9.58 8.81
C GLY A 108 -0.26 9.74 7.63
N TYR A 109 -0.27 8.83 6.67
CA TYR A 109 0.63 8.90 5.50
C TYR A 109 0.05 9.80 4.41
N THR A 110 0.17 11.11 4.58
CA THR A 110 -0.36 12.15 3.69
C THR A 110 0.00 11.93 2.22
N LYS A 111 1.25 11.52 1.91
CA LYS A 111 1.68 11.25 0.53
C LYS A 111 0.94 10.07 -0.09
N ILE A 112 0.69 9.00 0.66
CA ILE A 112 -0.06 7.83 0.16
C ILE A 112 -1.54 8.18 0.00
N VAL A 113 -2.11 8.96 0.93
CA VAL A 113 -3.47 9.49 0.79
C VAL A 113 -3.63 10.26 -0.52
N ALA A 114 -2.72 11.20 -0.81
CA ALA A 114 -2.74 11.97 -2.05
C ALA A 114 -2.67 11.08 -3.29
N ILE A 115 -1.76 10.09 -3.30
CA ILE A 115 -1.62 9.11 -4.39
C ILE A 115 -2.94 8.35 -4.62
N LEU A 116 -3.55 7.82 -3.56
CA LEU A 116 -4.78 7.06 -3.68
C LEU A 116 -5.93 7.91 -4.24
N LEU A 117 -6.07 9.15 -3.76
CA LEU A 117 -7.09 10.09 -4.26
C LEU A 117 -6.83 10.49 -5.72
N GLN A 118 -5.56 10.64 -6.13
CA GLN A 118 -5.19 10.87 -7.54
C GLN A 118 -5.50 9.69 -8.46
N HIS A 119 -5.63 8.49 -7.89
CA HIS A 119 -6.05 7.27 -8.58
C HIS A 119 -7.53 6.93 -8.31
N ASP A 120 -8.35 7.94 -8.02
CA ASP A 120 -9.81 7.83 -7.86
C ASP A 120 -10.28 6.88 -6.74
N ALA A 121 -9.47 6.72 -5.68
CA ALA A 121 -9.93 6.03 -4.46
C ALA A 121 -11.13 6.79 -3.85
N ASN A 122 -12.22 6.07 -3.57
CA ASN A 122 -13.45 6.66 -3.07
C ASN A 122 -13.35 6.90 -1.54
N PRO A 123 -13.34 8.17 -1.08
CA PRO A 123 -13.21 8.49 0.35
C PRO A 123 -14.47 8.22 1.17
N ASN A 124 -15.59 7.98 0.51
CA ASN A 124 -16.93 7.87 1.12
C ASN A 124 -17.35 6.43 1.43
N ILE A 125 -16.49 5.44 1.13
CA ILE A 125 -16.76 4.05 1.49
C ILE A 125 -16.81 3.92 3.01
N GLN A 126 -17.77 3.15 3.50
CA GLN A 126 -17.90 2.82 4.92
C GLN A 126 -17.30 1.45 5.21
N ASP A 127 -16.56 1.34 6.30
CA ASP A 127 -16.11 0.06 6.85
C ASP A 127 -17.21 -0.61 7.69
N LYS A 128 -16.84 -1.69 8.39
CA LYS A 128 -17.77 -2.45 9.25
C LYS A 128 -18.34 -1.65 10.41
N GLN A 129 -17.67 -0.58 10.83
CA GLN A 129 -18.14 0.33 11.89
C GLN A 129 -18.96 1.50 11.31
N GLY A 130 -19.17 1.54 10.00
CA GLY A 130 -19.77 2.67 9.30
C GLY A 130 -18.80 3.86 9.16
N GLY A 131 -17.53 3.69 9.53
CA GLY A 131 -16.52 4.75 9.46
C GLY A 131 -16.06 4.98 8.03
N THR A 132 -15.84 6.24 7.66
CA THR A 132 -15.23 6.66 6.38
C THR A 132 -13.80 7.13 6.60
N ALA A 133 -13.05 7.39 5.52
CA ALA A 133 -11.73 8.00 5.62
C ALA A 133 -11.75 9.32 6.42
N MET A 134 -12.79 10.15 6.22
CA MET A 134 -12.94 11.41 6.93
C MET A 134 -13.15 11.23 8.44
N HIS A 135 -13.92 10.21 8.87
CA HIS A 135 -14.09 9.92 10.30
C HIS A 135 -12.74 9.70 10.97
N TYR A 136 -11.89 8.86 10.37
CA TYR A 136 -10.56 8.57 10.90
C TYR A 136 -9.65 9.79 10.88
N ALA A 137 -9.68 10.58 9.81
CA ALA A 137 -8.88 11.80 9.71
C ALA A 137 -9.22 12.80 10.83
N VAL A 138 -10.52 12.99 11.13
CA VAL A 138 -10.99 13.86 12.22
C VAL A 138 -10.66 13.28 13.60
N LEU A 139 -10.96 12.00 13.84
CA LEU A 139 -10.71 11.32 15.13
C LEU A 139 -9.24 11.42 15.55
N PHE A 140 -8.31 11.31 14.61
CA PHE A 140 -6.88 11.40 14.86
C PHE A 140 -6.27 12.76 14.54
N LYS A 141 -7.10 13.79 14.31
CA LYS A 141 -6.72 15.19 14.06
C LYS A 141 -5.66 15.34 12.97
N LYS A 142 -5.83 14.66 11.84
CA LYS A 142 -4.90 14.67 10.71
C LYS A 142 -5.21 15.82 9.75
N TYR A 143 -4.94 17.07 10.16
CA TYR A 143 -5.34 18.29 9.43
C TYR A 143 -4.95 18.29 7.94
N ASP A 144 -3.71 17.92 7.60
CA ASP A 144 -3.26 17.88 6.20
C ASP A 144 -4.06 16.87 5.36
N ILE A 145 -4.41 15.74 5.96
CA ILE A 145 -5.22 14.70 5.31
C ILE A 145 -6.69 15.13 5.21
N ILE A 146 -7.22 15.82 6.22
CA ILE A 146 -8.56 16.40 6.17
C ILE A 146 -8.66 17.34 4.97
N LYS A 147 -7.65 18.20 4.78
CA LYS A 147 -7.60 19.11 3.64
C LYS A 147 -7.61 18.34 2.30
N LEU A 148 -6.77 17.31 2.15
CA LEU A 148 -6.77 16.46 0.95
C LEU A 148 -8.14 15.80 0.69
N LEU A 149 -8.80 15.32 1.74
CA LEU A 149 -10.11 14.70 1.61
C LEU A 149 -11.20 15.72 1.23
N VAL A 150 -11.17 16.93 1.80
CA VAL A 150 -12.08 18.03 1.43
C VAL A 150 -11.87 18.47 -0.03
N ASP A 151 -10.60 18.60 -0.44
CA ASP A 151 -10.22 18.93 -1.81
C ASP A 151 -10.65 17.84 -2.81
N ALA A 152 -10.78 16.59 -2.36
CA ALA A 152 -11.29 15.45 -3.12
C ALA A 152 -12.80 15.22 -2.94
N ASP A 153 -13.56 16.22 -2.50
CA ASP A 153 -15.02 16.17 -2.34
C ASP A 153 -15.54 15.05 -1.42
N ALA A 154 -14.75 14.64 -0.42
CA ALA A 154 -15.20 13.66 0.57
C ALA A 154 -16.35 14.22 1.43
N ASP A 155 -17.39 13.41 1.62
CA ASP A 155 -18.56 13.76 2.42
C ASP A 155 -18.27 13.56 3.91
N PHE A 156 -18.18 14.68 4.63
CA PHE A 156 -17.97 14.72 6.08
C PHE A 156 -19.26 14.59 6.91
N ASN A 157 -20.43 14.46 6.26
CA ASN A 157 -21.74 14.28 6.90
C ASN A 157 -22.22 12.82 6.94
N ILE A 158 -21.53 11.89 6.25
CA ILE A 158 -21.83 10.46 6.33
C ILE A 158 -21.82 10.03 7.79
N LYS A 159 -22.84 9.28 8.22
CA LYS A 159 -22.95 8.82 9.61
C LYS A 159 -22.47 7.38 9.76
N ASN A 160 -21.66 7.15 10.79
CA ASN A 160 -21.25 5.81 11.19
C ASN A 160 -22.35 5.07 11.97
N ASN A 161 -22.06 3.85 12.44
CA ASN A 161 -23.02 3.02 13.19
C ASN A 161 -23.43 3.62 14.55
N ALA A 162 -22.69 4.59 15.08
CA ALA A 162 -23.06 5.36 16.27
C ALA A 162 -23.90 6.60 15.94
N ASN A 163 -24.36 6.75 14.68
CA ASN A 163 -25.10 7.90 14.18
C ASN A 163 -24.32 9.21 14.33
N LYS A 164 -22.98 9.16 14.22
CA LYS A 164 -22.06 10.29 14.27
C LYS A 164 -21.38 10.46 12.93
N SER A 165 -21.36 11.68 12.41
CA SER A 165 -20.57 12.09 11.25
C SER A 165 -19.19 12.58 11.66
N ALA A 166 -18.30 12.78 10.69
CA ALA A 166 -17.00 13.40 10.94
C ALA A 166 -17.16 14.85 11.43
N LEU A 167 -18.14 15.59 10.91
CA LEU A 167 -18.49 16.92 11.40
C LEU A 167 -18.97 16.91 12.85
N ASP A 168 -19.79 15.93 13.24
CA ASP A 168 -20.24 15.79 14.64
C ASP A 168 -19.05 15.60 15.60
N PHE A 169 -18.03 14.82 15.19
CA PHE A 169 -16.80 14.66 15.97
C PHE A 169 -16.02 15.97 16.07
N ALA A 170 -15.83 16.68 14.96
CA ALA A 170 -15.11 17.96 14.94
C ALA A 170 -15.73 19.00 15.88
N ILE A 171 -17.06 19.16 15.82
CA ILE A 171 -17.81 20.07 16.69
C ILE A 171 -17.64 19.67 18.17
N SER A 172 -17.67 18.38 18.47
CA SER A 172 -17.51 17.88 19.85
C SER A 172 -16.14 18.17 20.46
N TYR A 173 -15.09 18.26 19.63
CA TYR A 173 -13.73 18.57 20.06
C TYR A 173 -13.50 20.05 20.36
N LYS A 174 -14.43 20.94 19.97
CA LYS A 174 -14.29 22.40 20.10
C LYS A 174 -12.99 22.91 19.47
N ASP A 175 -12.60 22.30 18.36
CA ASP A 175 -11.35 22.57 17.67
C ASP A 175 -11.63 23.49 16.48
N GLU A 176 -11.30 24.78 16.63
CA GLU A 176 -11.62 25.83 15.65
C GLU A 176 -11.01 25.54 14.28
N THR A 177 -9.79 25.00 14.24
CA THR A 177 -9.10 24.66 12.99
C THR A 177 -9.85 23.55 12.24
N LEU A 178 -10.29 22.52 12.97
CA LEU A 178 -11.03 21.40 12.41
C LEU A 178 -12.40 21.83 11.88
N ASN A 179 -13.08 22.72 12.61
CA ASN A 179 -14.36 23.29 12.18
C ASN A 179 -14.18 24.17 10.95
N GLU A 180 -13.14 25.00 10.90
CA GLU A 180 -12.83 25.83 9.72
C GLU A 180 -12.61 24.94 8.49
N LEU A 181 -11.75 23.91 8.59
CA LEU A 181 -11.46 23.00 7.47
C LEU A 181 -12.71 22.29 6.92
N LEU A 182 -13.65 21.92 7.79
CA LEU A 182 -14.89 21.24 7.39
C LEU A 182 -16.02 22.21 6.99
N ASN A 183 -15.88 23.51 7.29
CA ASN A 183 -16.85 24.55 6.90
C ASN A 183 -16.40 25.37 5.68
N LEU A 184 -15.31 24.99 5.00
CA LEU A 184 -14.77 25.70 3.82
C LEU A 184 -15.55 25.46 2.50
N LYS A 185 -16.81 24.99 2.54
CA LYS A 185 -17.68 24.86 1.35
C LYS A 185 -19.04 25.50 1.58
#